data_AF-A0A015SXC8-F1
#
_entry.id   AF-A0A015SXC8-F1
#
_cell.length_a   1.000
_cell.length_b   1.000
_cell.length_c   1.000
_cell.angle_alpha   90.00
_cell.angle_beta   90.00
_cell.angle_gamma   90.00
#
_symmetry.space_group_name_H-M   'P 1'
#
loop_
_entity.id
_entity.type
_entity.pdbx_description
1 polymer ?
#
loop_
_entity_poly.entity_id
_entity_poly.type
_entity_poly.pdbx_seq_one_letter_code
_entity_poly.pdbx_strand_id
1 'polypeptide(L)'
;KTIKKDIFGDTVIEDNHGNRKTIKKDIFGDTVIEDNHGNRKTIKKDIFGDTVIEDNRGNRKTIKKDIFGDTVIENNCGNMKTIKKDIFGDTVIEDNRGNRKSIKKDIFGNTVIENNKGYKKTIKTDIFGNKIIEDNHGKKQIIKKDIFGNVIIENY
;
A
#
# COMPACT_ATOMS: atom_id res chain seq x y z
N LYS A 1 -7.38 9.27 19.97
CA LYS A 1 -6.30 9.58 18.99
C LYS A 1 -6.55 10.96 18.44
N THR A 2 -5.56 11.82 18.51
CA THR A 2 -5.62 13.23 18.13
C THR A 2 -4.60 13.48 17.02
N ILE A 3 -4.96 14.31 16.05
CA ILE A 3 -4.08 14.77 14.98
C ILE A 3 -4.09 16.29 15.03
N LYS A 4 -2.92 16.91 15.17
CA LYS A 4 -2.77 18.36 15.27
C LYS A 4 -1.54 18.84 14.51
N LYS A 5 -1.46 20.15 14.29
CA LYS A 5 -0.22 20.83 13.91
C LYS A 5 0.42 21.41 15.17
N ASP A 6 1.74 21.31 15.29
CA ASP A 6 2.48 22.02 16.34
C ASP A 6 2.83 23.46 15.91
N ILE A 7 3.57 24.17 16.76
CA ILE A 7 3.97 25.56 16.52
C ILE A 7 4.92 25.73 15.31
N PHE A 8 5.54 24.64 14.86
CA PHE A 8 6.43 24.61 13.70
C PHE A 8 5.68 24.17 12.42
N GLY A 9 4.39 23.83 12.53
CA GLY A 9 3.58 23.33 11.43
C GLY A 9 3.77 21.83 11.17
N ASP A 10 4.46 21.11 12.05
CA ASP A 10 4.66 19.66 11.95
C ASP A 10 3.37 18.93 12.32
N THR A 11 3.11 17.80 11.65
CA THR A 11 1.94 16.97 11.99
C THR A 11 2.27 16.10 13.19
N VAL A 12 1.55 16.30 14.30
CA VAL A 12 1.66 15.50 15.52
C VAL A 12 0.44 14.60 15.66
N ILE A 13 0.68 13.32 15.86
CA ILE A 13 -0.32 12.27 16.05
C ILE A 13 -0.09 11.67 17.43
N GLU A 14 -1.11 11.68 18.27
CA GLU A 14 -1.02 11.23 19.66
C GLU A 14 -2.19 10.29 19.99
N ASP A 15 -1.94 9.22 20.72
CA ASP A 15 -2.99 8.34 21.23
C ASP A 15 -3.20 8.48 22.73
N ASN A 16 -4.26 7.85 23.25
CA ASN A 16 -4.64 7.95 24.65
C ASN A 16 -3.70 7.15 25.58
N HIS A 17 -2.74 6.40 25.02
CA HIS A 17 -1.73 5.65 25.75
C HIS A 17 -0.39 6.40 25.85
N GLY A 18 -0.35 7.66 25.39
CA GLY A 18 0.87 8.48 25.41
C GLY A 18 1.84 8.20 24.28
N ASN A 19 1.47 7.41 23.26
CA ASN A 19 2.31 7.27 22.06
C ASN A 19 2.17 8.52 21.20
N ARG A 20 3.31 9.10 20.83
CA ARG A 20 3.37 10.31 20.00
C ARG A 20 4.22 10.06 18.77
N LYS A 21 3.72 10.50 17.61
CA LYS A 21 4.44 10.55 16.33
C LYS A 21 4.43 11.95 15.78
N THR A 22 5.58 12.40 15.29
CA THR A 22 5.73 13.69 14.60
C THR A 22 6.16 13.44 13.16
N ILE A 23 5.54 14.13 12.22
CA ILE A 23 5.88 14.13 10.80
C ILE A 23 6.29 15.55 10.43
N LYS A 24 7.54 15.72 10.02
CA LYS A 24 8.17 17.01 9.75
C LYS A 24 8.99 17.00 8.47
N LYS A 25 9.39 18.18 8.03
CA LYS A 25 10.46 18.34 7.03
C LYS A 25 11.77 18.64 7.74
N ASP A 26 12.86 18.00 7.33
CA ASP A 26 14.19 18.39 7.80
C ASP A 26 14.75 19.54 6.96
N ILE A 27 15.99 19.95 7.27
CA ILE A 27 16.68 21.06 6.60
C ILE A 27 16.95 20.83 5.11
N PHE A 28 16.90 19.57 4.66
CA PHE A 28 17.06 19.20 3.26
C PHE A 28 15.71 19.06 2.54
N GLY A 29 14.60 19.25 3.27
CA GLY A 29 13.25 19.07 2.75
C GLY A 29 12.80 17.60 2.73
N ASP A 30 13.55 16.70 3.37
CA ASP A 30 13.17 15.29 3.48
C ASP A 30 12.06 15.12 4.51
N THR A 31 11.16 14.17 4.28
CA THR A 31 10.11 13.86 5.26
C THR A 31 10.67 12.98 6.35
N VAL A 32 10.61 13.46 7.59
CA VAL A 32 11.05 12.72 8.77
C VAL A 32 9.84 12.36 9.64
N ILE A 33 9.77 11.10 10.06
CA ILE A 33 8.75 10.56 10.94
C ILE A 33 9.45 10.01 12.17
N GLU A 34 9.17 10.58 13.33
CA GLU A 34 9.79 10.20 14.60
C GLU A 34 8.71 9.88 15.64
N ASP A 35 8.97 8.90 16.51
CA ASP A 35 8.14 8.65 17.67
C ASP A 35 8.86 8.93 19.00
N ASN A 36 8.10 9.02 20.08
CA ASN A 36 8.62 9.24 21.43
C ASN A 36 9.35 8.02 22.03
N HIS A 37 9.53 6.93 21.27
CA HIS A 37 10.30 5.75 21.65
C HIS A 37 11.67 5.71 20.94
N GLY A 38 12.02 6.78 20.22
CA GLY A 38 13.29 6.89 19.51
C GLY A 38 13.31 6.19 18.16
N ASN A 39 12.18 5.74 17.60
CA ASN A 39 12.14 5.25 16.23
C ASN A 39 12.06 6.43 15.26
N ARG A 40 12.90 6.40 14.22
CA ARG A 40 12.95 7.45 13.19
C ARG A 40 12.93 6.82 11.80
N LYS A 41 12.16 7.43 10.90
CA LYS A 41 12.15 7.12 9.47
C LYS A 41 12.32 8.39 8.67
N THR A 42 13.17 8.32 7.65
CA THR A 42 13.37 9.41 6.68
C THR A 42 12.92 8.92 5.31
N ILE A 43 12.19 9.77 4.59
CA ILE A 43 11.77 9.57 3.21
C ILE A 43 12.36 10.71 2.40
N LYS A 44 13.25 10.35 1.48
CA LYS A 44 14.05 11.30 0.69
C LYS A 44 14.11 10.90 -0.77
N LYS A 45 14.60 11.81 -1.61
CA LYS A 45 15.07 11.50 -2.96
C LYS A 45 16.57 11.30 -2.94
N ASP A 46 17.07 10.25 -3.58
CA ASP A 46 18.51 10.12 -3.81
C ASP A 46 18.96 10.94 -5.03
N ILE A 47 20.25 10.85 -5.36
CA ILE A 47 20.86 11.59 -6.47
C ILE A 47 20.31 11.17 -7.86
N PHE A 48 19.67 10.01 -7.96
CA PHE A 48 19.04 9.53 -9.19
C PHE A 48 17.55 9.90 -9.25
N GLY A 49 17.01 10.54 -8.19
CA GLY A 49 15.60 10.86 -8.07
C GLY A 49 14.75 9.69 -7.57
N ASP A 50 15.36 8.60 -7.11
CA ASP A 50 14.65 7.46 -6.54
C ASP A 50 14.17 7.79 -5.13
N THR A 51 13.03 7.25 -4.73
CA THR A 51 12.52 7.43 -3.37
C THR A 51 13.21 6.44 -2.44
N VAL A 52 13.92 6.96 -1.45
CA VAL A 52 14.61 6.17 -0.42
C VAL A 52 13.89 6.35 0.92
N ILE A 53 13.59 5.22 1.57
CA ILE A 53 13.00 5.17 2.90
C ILE A 53 13.97 4.42 3.80
N GLU A 54 14.50 5.11 4.80
CA GLU A 54 15.49 4.57 5.74
C GLU A 54 14.99 4.74 7.17
N ASP A 55 15.28 3.77 8.03
CA ASP A 55 15.09 3.91 9.48
C ASP A 55 16.42 4.00 10.23
N ASN A 56 16.36 4.44 11.48
CA ASN A 56 17.54 4.54 12.35
C ASN A 56 18.08 3.20 12.86
N ARG A 57 17.56 2.07 12.36
CA ARG A 57 18.08 0.71 12.63
C ARG A 57 18.81 0.13 11.42
N GLY A 58 19.01 0.93 10.37
CA GLY A 58 19.69 0.53 9.15
C GLY A 58 18.81 -0.22 8.15
N ASN A 59 17.49 -0.28 8.32
CA ASN A 59 16.62 -0.81 7.27
C ASN A 59 16.43 0.23 6.18
N ARG A 60 16.61 -0.18 4.92
CA ARG A 60 16.43 0.68 3.75
C ARG A 60 15.51 0.05 2.73
N LYS A 61 14.64 0.87 2.14
CA LYS A 61 13.88 0.55 0.93
C LYS A 61 14.08 1.63 -0.11
N THR A 62 14.28 1.22 -1.35
CA THR A 62 14.37 2.10 -2.51
C THR A 62 13.21 1.79 -3.44
N ILE A 63 12.55 2.83 -3.94
CA ILE A 63 11.48 2.76 -4.93
C ILE A 63 11.97 3.54 -6.15
N LYS A 64 12.13 2.84 -7.26
CA LYS A 64 12.73 3.36 -8.50
C LYS A 64 11.96 2.92 -9.73
N LYS A 65 12.29 3.52 -10.87
CA LYS A 65 11.91 3.03 -12.19
C LYS A 65 13.05 2.22 -12.78
N ASP A 66 12.75 1.06 -13.36
CA ASP A 66 13.74 0.34 -14.18
C ASP A 66 13.80 0.90 -15.61
N ILE A 67 14.64 0.29 -16.44
CA ILE A 67 14.85 0.71 -17.84
C ILE A 67 13.59 0.56 -18.72
N PHE A 68 12.60 -0.22 -18.28
CA PHE A 68 11.33 -0.41 -18.98
C PHE A 68 10.24 0.52 -18.44
N GLY A 69 10.55 1.34 -17.43
CA GLY A 69 9.60 2.20 -16.74
C GLY A 69 8.74 1.46 -15.70
N ASP A 70 9.08 0.22 -15.36
CA ASP A 70 8.40 -0.53 -14.31
C ASP A 70 8.83 -0.04 -12.93
N THR A 71 7.92 -0.11 -11.96
CA THR A 71 8.24 0.30 -10.60
C THR A 71 8.93 -0.85 -9.87
N VAL A 72 10.16 -0.62 -9.43
CA VAL A 72 10.95 -1.57 -8.64
C VAL A 72 11.03 -1.10 -7.20
N ILE A 73 10.74 -1.99 -6.26
CA ILE A 73 10.85 -1.77 -4.83
C ILE A 73 11.83 -2.79 -4.28
N GLU A 74 12.95 -2.32 -3.76
CA GLU A 74 14.04 -3.15 -3.26
C GLU A 74 14.35 -2.80 -1.81
N ASN A 75 14.71 -3.79 -1.00
CA ASN A 75 15.24 -3.55 0.34
C ASN A 75 16.72 -3.94 0.43
N ASN A 76 17.42 -3.45 1.45
CA ASN A 76 18.83 -3.77 1.69
C ASN A 76 19.13 -5.22 2.10
N CYS A 77 18.11 -6.10 2.20
CA CYS A 77 18.28 -7.54 2.38
C CYS A 77 18.19 -8.31 1.05
N GLY A 78 18.14 -7.61 -0.09
CA GLY A 78 18.02 -8.22 -1.42
C GLY A 78 16.63 -8.71 -1.78
N ASN A 79 15.57 -8.34 -1.05
CA ASN A 79 14.20 -8.61 -1.48
C ASN A 79 13.76 -7.54 -2.48
N MET A 80 13.26 -7.97 -3.63
CA MET A 80 12.83 -7.10 -4.71
C MET A 80 11.40 -7.42 -5.12
N LYS A 81 10.62 -6.38 -5.42
CA LYS A 81 9.31 -6.45 -6.05
C LYS A 81 9.26 -5.55 -7.26
N THR A 82 8.73 -6.06 -8.35
CA THR A 82 8.49 -5.30 -9.59
C THR A 82 6.99 -5.20 -9.81
N ILE A 83 6.52 -3.99 -10.12
CA ILE A 83 5.14 -3.70 -10.49
C ILE A 83 5.16 -3.16 -11.92
N LYS A 84 4.54 -3.90 -12.82
CA LYS A 84 4.54 -3.63 -14.27
C LYS A 84 3.17 -3.75 -14.88
N LYS A 85 3.04 -3.27 -16.11
CA LYS A 85 1.92 -3.59 -16.99
C LYS A 85 2.33 -4.70 -17.95
N ASP A 86 1.48 -5.71 -18.11
CA ASP A 86 1.68 -6.69 -19.18
C ASP A 86 1.16 -6.16 -20.52
N ILE A 87 1.29 -6.97 -21.57
CA ILE A 87 0.89 -6.63 -22.94
C ILE A 87 -0.62 -6.36 -23.09
N PHE A 88 -1.45 -6.79 -22.13
CA PHE A 88 -2.88 -6.55 -22.11
C PHE A 88 -3.25 -5.33 -21.24
N GLY A 89 -2.26 -4.68 -20.64
CA GLY A 89 -2.47 -3.56 -19.72
C GLY A 89 -2.86 -3.99 -18.30
N ASP A 90 -2.77 -5.29 -17.98
CA ASP A 90 -3.01 -5.79 -16.64
C ASP A 90 -1.84 -5.47 -15.73
N THR A 91 -2.11 -5.22 -14.44
CA THR A 91 -1.05 -4.97 -13.47
C THR A 91 -0.48 -6.30 -12.98
N VAL A 92 0.82 -6.49 -13.16
CA VAL A 92 1.57 -7.65 -12.67
C VAL A 92 2.51 -7.21 -11.56
N ILE A 93 2.49 -7.95 -10.45
CA ILE A 93 3.36 -7.75 -9.30
C ILE A 93 4.13 -9.04 -9.07
N GLU A 94 5.44 -8.99 -9.19
CA GLU A 94 6.33 -10.15 -9.04
C GLU A 94 7.39 -9.85 -7.99
N ASP A 95 7.80 -10.86 -7.23
CA ASP A 95 8.99 -10.78 -6.37
C ASP A 95 10.11 -11.69 -6.87
N ASN A 96 11.33 -11.43 -6.40
CA ASN A 96 12.51 -12.23 -6.74
C ASN A 96 12.55 -13.61 -6.08
N ARG A 97 11.46 -14.04 -5.43
CA ARG A 97 11.28 -15.39 -4.87
C ARG A 97 10.28 -16.21 -5.69
N GLY A 98 9.84 -15.69 -6.83
CA GLY A 98 8.92 -16.36 -7.73
C GLY A 98 7.45 -16.24 -7.31
N ASN A 99 7.07 -15.37 -6.38
CA ASN A 99 5.65 -15.06 -6.15
C ASN A 99 5.17 -14.05 -7.19
N ARG A 100 4.04 -14.34 -7.83
CA ARG A 100 3.41 -13.47 -8.82
C ARG A 100 1.95 -13.24 -8.49
N LYS A 101 1.50 -12.00 -8.66
CA LYS A 101 0.09 -11.61 -8.64
C LYS A 101 -0.25 -10.81 -9.89
N SER A 102 -1.41 -11.05 -10.47
CA SER A 102 -1.98 -10.22 -11.52
C SER A 102 -3.27 -9.57 -11.02
N ILE A 103 -3.53 -8.36 -11.52
CA ILE A 103 -4.76 -7.61 -11.28
C ILE A 103 -5.27 -7.18 -12.65
N LYS A 104 -6.43 -7.70 -13.02
CA LYS A 104 -7.05 -7.51 -14.34
C LYS A 104 -8.53 -7.17 -14.24
N LYS A 105 -9.10 -6.74 -15.35
CA LYS A 105 -10.55 -6.68 -15.53
C LYS A 105 -11.02 -7.93 -16.27
N ASP A 106 -12.08 -8.58 -15.78
CA ASP A 106 -12.76 -9.61 -16.55
C ASP A 106 -13.68 -8.99 -17.63
N ILE A 107 -14.30 -9.84 -18.44
CA ILE A 107 -15.22 -9.42 -19.52
C ILE A 107 -16.46 -8.68 -19.02
N PHE A 108 -16.78 -8.77 -17.72
CA PHE A 108 -17.89 -8.08 -17.09
C PHE A 108 -17.45 -6.78 -16.38
N GLY A 109 -16.16 -6.42 -16.48
CA GLY A 109 -15.59 -5.24 -15.81
C GLY A 109 -15.29 -5.45 -14.32
N ASN A 110 -15.39 -6.68 -13.81
CA ASN A 110 -15.02 -7.00 -12.44
C ASN A 110 -13.50 -6.99 -12.28
N THR A 111 -13.00 -6.60 -11.11
CA THR A 111 -11.57 -6.70 -10.81
C THR A 111 -11.26 -8.11 -10.37
N VAL A 112 -10.34 -8.78 -11.06
CA VAL A 112 -9.86 -10.12 -10.74
C VAL A 112 -8.41 -10.03 -10.28
N ILE A 113 -8.12 -10.65 -9.14
CA ILE A 113 -6.79 -10.75 -8.54
C ILE A 113 -6.43 -12.22 -8.47
N GLU A 114 -5.38 -12.63 -9.17
CA GLU A 114 -4.92 -14.02 -9.22
C GLU A 114 -3.47 -14.10 -8.77
N ASN A 115 -3.09 -15.19 -8.09
CA ASN A 115 -1.68 -15.49 -7.82
C ASN A 115 -1.24 -16.76 -8.57
N ASN A 116 0.07 -16.97 -8.67
CA ASN A 116 0.65 -18.14 -9.31
C ASN A 116 0.52 -19.45 -8.52
N LYS A 117 -0.21 -19.45 -7.39
CA LYS A 117 -0.55 -20.64 -6.60
C LYS A 117 -2.01 -21.05 -6.77
N GLY A 118 -2.72 -20.47 -7.73
CA GLY A 118 -4.12 -20.78 -8.03
C GLY A 118 -5.13 -20.09 -7.12
N TYR A 119 -4.73 -19.18 -6.22
CA TYR A 119 -5.69 -18.34 -5.49
C TYR A 119 -6.24 -17.26 -6.43
N LYS A 120 -7.56 -17.11 -6.42
CA LYS A 120 -8.29 -16.13 -7.21
C LYS A 120 -9.29 -15.39 -6.33
N LYS A 121 -9.34 -14.07 -6.48
CA LYS A 121 -10.28 -13.19 -5.80
C LYS A 121 -10.92 -12.25 -6.80
N THR A 122 -12.24 -12.15 -6.76
CA THR A 122 -13.03 -11.29 -7.64
C THR A 122 -13.69 -10.21 -6.80
N ILE A 123 -13.63 -8.97 -7.30
CA ILE A 123 -14.33 -7.82 -6.74
C ILE A 123 -15.30 -7.33 -7.81
N LYS A 124 -16.59 -7.42 -7.50
CA LYS A 124 -17.69 -7.02 -8.39
C LYS A 124 -18.65 -6.09 -7.66
N THR A 125 -19.46 -5.38 -8.41
CA THR A 125 -20.59 -4.61 -7.88
C THR A 125 -21.87 -5.29 -8.33
N ASP A 126 -22.79 -5.56 -7.42
CA ASP A 126 -24.10 -6.13 -7.77
C ASP A 126 -25.06 -5.05 -8.32
N ILE A 127 -26.24 -5.49 -8.74
CA ILE A 127 -27.28 -4.61 -9.29
C ILE A 127 -27.81 -3.57 -8.30
N PHE A 128 -27.59 -3.78 -7.00
CA PHE A 128 -27.99 -2.87 -5.93
C PHE A 128 -26.86 -1.90 -5.55
N GLY A 129 -25.71 -1.95 -6.23
CA GLY A 129 -24.55 -1.12 -5.94
C GLY A 129 -23.69 -1.64 -4.78
N ASN A 130 -23.95 -2.84 -4.25
CA ASN A 130 -23.14 -3.43 -3.20
C ASN A 130 -21.84 -3.97 -3.77
N LYS A 131 -20.74 -3.80 -3.02
CA LYS A 131 -19.45 -4.36 -3.41
C LYS A 131 -19.33 -5.78 -2.86
N ILE A 132 -19.20 -6.75 -3.76
CA ILE A 132 -19.00 -8.15 -3.43
C ILE A 132 -17.54 -8.51 -3.68
N ILE A 133 -16.95 -9.17 -2.69
CA ILE A 133 -15.58 -9.64 -2.71
C ILE A 133 -15.62 -11.15 -2.43
N GLU A 134 -15.18 -11.96 -3.37
CA GLU A 134 -15.30 -13.41 -3.27
C GLU A 134 -13.99 -14.07 -3.72
N ASP A 135 -13.57 -15.12 -3.04
CA ASP A 135 -12.44 -15.93 -3.47
C ASP A 135 -12.84 -17.35 -3.86
N ASN A 136 -11.93 -18.04 -4.56
CA ASN A 136 -12.14 -19.40 -5.03
C ASN A 136 -12.03 -20.48 -3.93
N HIS A 137 -11.97 -20.09 -2.66
CA HIS A 137 -12.01 -20.99 -1.51
C HIS A 137 -13.34 -20.87 -0.74
N GLY A 138 -14.32 -20.17 -1.31
CA GLY A 138 -15.66 -20.03 -0.75
C GLY A 138 -15.83 -18.87 0.23
N LYS A 139 -14.77 -18.07 0.47
CA LYS A 139 -14.89 -16.90 1.34
C LYS A 139 -15.51 -15.73 0.58
N LYS A 140 -16.55 -15.14 1.15
CA LYS A 140 -17.28 -14.02 0.54
C LYS A 140 -17.50 -12.91 1.53
N GLN A 141 -17.37 -11.67 1.05
CA GLN A 141 -17.65 -10.47 1.80
C GLN A 141 -18.53 -9.55 0.97
N ILE A 142 -19.56 -8.97 1.59
CA ILE A 142 -20.45 -8.00 0.97
C ILE A 142 -20.35 -6.70 1.76
N ILE A 143 -20.09 -5.60 1.05
CA ILE A 143 -20.03 -4.25 1.61
C ILE A 143 -21.19 -3.47 0.99
N LYS A 144 -22.11 -3.03 1.84
CA LYS A 144 -23.33 -2.29 1.44
C LYS A 144 -23.57 -1.08 2.33
N LYS A 145 -24.52 -0.23 1.94
CA LYS A 145 -24.99 0.87 2.77
C LYS A 145 -26.41 0.59 3.25
N ASP A 146 -26.69 0.90 4.51
CA ASP A 146 -28.07 0.91 5.01
C ASP A 146 -28.83 2.15 4.54
N ILE A 147 -30.11 2.25 4.92
CA ILE A 147 -30.98 3.38 4.61
C ILE A 147 -30.50 4.71 5.22
N PHE A 148 -29.64 4.67 6.23
CA PHE A 148 -29.04 5.84 6.87
C PHE A 148 -27.66 6.19 6.28
N GLY A 149 -27.18 5.41 5.30
CA GLY A 149 -25.88 5.58 4.67
C GLY A 149 -24.71 4.95 5.42
N ASN A 150 -24.95 4.21 6.51
CA ASN A 150 -23.91 3.51 7.27
C ASN A 150 -23.38 2.33 6.47
N VAL A 151 -22.07 2.10 6.53
CA VAL A 151 -21.43 0.96 5.87
C VAL A 151 -21.66 -0.32 6.69
N ILE A 152 -22.31 -1.30 6.07
CA ILE A 152 -22.48 -2.65 6.61
C ILE A 152 -21.53 -3.60 5.88
N ILE A 153 -20.86 -4.47 6.64
CA ILE A 153 -19.97 -5.51 6.12
C ILE A 153 -20.46 -6.87 6.60
N GLU A 154 -20.80 -7.73 5.65
CA GLU A 154 -21.25 -9.11 5.91
C GLU A 154 -20.16 -10.08 5.41
N ASN A 155 -19.80 -11.07 6.22
CA ASN A 155 -18.82 -12.10 5.88
C ASN A 155 -19.50 -13.48 5.86
N TYR A 156 -19.19 -14.26 4.83
CA TYR A 156 -19.66 -15.62 4.59
C TYR A 156 -18.48 -16.53 4.29
#